data_AF-A0A7V8XML9-F1
#
_entry.id   AF-A0A7V8XML9-F1
#
_cell.length_a   1.000
_cell.length_b   1.000
_cell.length_c   1.000
_cell.angle_alpha   90.00
_cell.angle_beta   90.00
_cell.angle_gamma   90.00
#
_symmetry.space_group_name_H-M   'P 1'
#
loop_
_entity.id
_entity.type
_entity.pdbx_description
1 polymer ?
#
loop_
_entity_poly.entity_id
_entity_poly.type
_entity_poly.pdbx_seq_one_letter_code
_entity_poly.pdbx_strand_id
1 'polypeptide(L)' 'MREFLSDHDVPFEDRNIRKSDEARAELAGRTDQLVVPQLFWGERHVVGFDPEALTELVRAYRSDAA' A
#
# COMPACT_ATOMS: atom_id res chain seq x y z
N MET A 1 3.75 -0.03 -8.08
CA MET A 1 3.00 0.46 -6.89
C MET A 1 3.70 1.67 -6.27
N ARG A 2 4.92 1.56 -5.76
CA ARG A 2 5.70 2.72 -5.29
C ARG A 2 5.85 3.83 -6.33
N GLU A 3 6.29 3.46 -7.54
CA GLU A 3 6.43 4.40 -8.66
C GLU A 3 5.11 5.10 -8.98
N PHE A 4 4.01 4.34 -9.07
CA PHE A 4 2.67 4.91 -9.27
C PHE A 4 2.28 5.92 -8.17
N LEU A 5 2.52 5.60 -6.89
CA LEU A 5 2.21 6.53 -5.80
C LEU A 5 3.10 7.79 -5.88
N SER A 6 4.39 7.64 -6.21
CA SER A 6 5.31 8.76 -6.45
C SER A 6 4.87 9.65 -7.61
N ASP A 7 4.49 9.07 -8.76
CA ASP A 7 4.04 9.79 -9.95
C ASP A 7 2.74 10.58 -9.71
N HIS A 8 1.95 10.16 -8.73
CA HIS A 8 0.70 10.81 -8.33
C HIS A 8 0.85 11.74 -7.11
N ASP A 9 2.08 12.04 -6.68
CA ASP A 9 2.41 12.85 -5.50
C ASP A 9 1.73 12.37 -4.21
N VAL A 10 1.54 11.05 -4.08
CA VAL A 10 0.98 10.45 -2.87
C VAL A 10 2.12 10.03 -1.94
N PRO A 11 2.23 10.60 -0.74
CA PRO A 11 3.23 10.19 0.23
C PRO A 11 2.94 8.75 0.72
N PHE A 12 3.98 7.93 0.80
CA PHE A 12 3.88 6.56 1.31
C PHE A 12 5.12 6.19 2.12
N GLU A 13 4.95 5.20 2.99
CA GLU A 13 6.05 4.56 3.72
C GLU A 13 6.38 3.21 3.06
N ASP A 14 7.61 3.04 2.57
CA ASP A 14 8.07 1.76 2.01
C ASP A 14 8.63 0.84 3.09
N ARG A 15 7.85 -0.18 3.46
CA ARG A 15 8.25 -1.20 4.45
C ARG A 15 8.73 -2.46 3.75
N ASN A 16 10.04 -2.70 3.81
CA ASN A 16 10.64 -3.91 3.21
C ASN A 16 10.65 -5.09 4.19
N ILE A 17 9.71 -6.02 4.01
CA ILE A 17 9.58 -7.23 4.83
C ILE A 17 10.76 -8.20 4.77
N ARG A 18 11.67 -8.07 3.79
CA ARG A 18 12.90 -8.88 3.72
C ARG A 18 14.02 -8.32 4.59
N LYS A 19 13.92 -7.04 4.99
CA LYS A 19 14.91 -6.34 5.80
C LYS A 19 14.40 -6.01 7.21
N SER A 20 13.09 -6.07 7.42
CA SER A 20 12.45 -5.80 8.72
C SER A 20 11.57 -6.97 9.11
N ASP A 21 11.98 -7.69 10.15
CA ASP A 21 11.19 -8.76 10.75
C ASP A 21 9.91 -8.21 11.39
N GLU A 22 9.93 -6.97 11.87
CA GLU A 22 8.75 -6.27 12.39
C GLU A 22 7.71 -6.05 11.28
N ALA A 23 8.13 -5.51 10.12
CA ALA A 23 7.23 -5.32 8.99
C ALA A 23 6.68 -6.65 8.46
N ARG A 24 7.49 -7.72 8.53
CA ARG A 24 7.05 -9.07 8.18
C ARG A 24 6.02 -9.62 9.17
N ALA A 25 6.24 -9.44 10.47
CA ALA A 25 5.33 -9.87 11.52
C ALA A 25 4.00 -9.09 11.45
N GLU A 26 4.05 -7.77 11.21
CA GLU A 26 2.88 -6.95 10.98
C GLU A 26 2.08 -7.46 9.77
N LEU A 27 2.75 -7.75 8.65
CA LEU A 27 2.09 -8.26 7.45
C LEU A 27 1.43 -9.64 7.68
N ALA A 28 2.11 -10.54 8.40
CA ALA A 28 1.57 -11.85 8.78
C ALA A 28 0.37 -11.73 9.75
N GLY A 29 0.36 -10.71 10.61
CA GLY A 29 -0.75 -10.46 11.54
C GLY A 29 -1.97 -9.83 10.86
N ARG A 30 -1.76 -9.07 9.77
CA ARG A 30 -2.82 -8.40 9.01
C ARG A 30 -3.37 -9.24 7.86
N THR A 31 -2.61 -10.19 7.34
CA THR A 31 -2.95 -10.96 6.14
C THR A 31 -2.48 -12.40 6.23
N ASP A 32 -3.28 -13.35 5.69
CA ASP A 32 -2.87 -14.74 5.54
C ASP A 32 -1.83 -14.96 4.43
N GLN A 33 -1.49 -13.92 3.66
CA GLN A 33 -0.63 -14.00 2.48
C GLN A 33 0.59 -13.09 2.61
N LEU A 34 1.76 -13.70 2.77
CA LEU A 34 3.06 -13.01 2.76
C LEU A 34 3.56 -12.71 1.34
N VAL A 35 2.73 -12.05 0.53
CA VAL A 35 3.06 -11.65 -0.84
C VAL A 35 3.40 -10.16 -0.93
N VAL A 36 4.10 -9.72 -1.97
CA VAL A 36 4.43 -8.31 -2.22
C VAL A 36 4.25 -7.98 -3.71
N PRO A 37 3.94 -6.72 -4.07
CA PRO A 37 3.68 -5.57 -3.19
C PRO A 37 2.29 -5.61 -2.54
N GLN A 38 2.12 -4.97 -1.38
CA GLN A 38 0.83 -4.74 -0.73
C GLN A 38 0.76 -3.30 -0.23
N LEU A 39 -0.42 -2.70 -0.30
CA LEU A 39 -0.70 -1.33 0.14
C LEU A 39 -1.87 -1.33 1.12
N PHE A 40 -1.68 -0.65 2.24
CA PHE A 40 -2.72 -0.44 3.25
C PHE A 40 -2.94 1.06 3.42
N TRP A 41 -4.20 1.49 3.35
CA TRP A 41 -4.58 2.87 3.61
C TRP A 41 -5.97 2.93 4.27
N GLY A 42 -6.01 3.34 5.54
CA GLY A 42 -7.23 3.23 6.34
C GLY A 42 -7.72 1.77 6.39
N GLU A 43 -8.98 1.57 6.04
CA GLU A 43 -9.60 0.24 5.92
C GLU A 43 -9.39 -0.41 4.54
N ARG A 44 -8.72 0.28 3.61
CA ARG A 44 -8.46 -0.23 2.25
C ARG A 44 -7.17 -1.04 2.21
N HIS A 45 -7.23 -2.17 1.53
CA HIS A 45 -6.11 -3.07 1.31
C HIS A 45 -6.05 -3.47 -0.16
N VAL A 46 -4.89 -3.26 -0.79
CA VAL A 46 -4.62 -3.65 -2.18
C VAL A 46 -3.44 -4.61 -2.20
N VAL A 47 -3.64 -5.78 -2.81
CA VAL A 47 -2.60 -6.80 -2.97
C VAL A 47 -2.15 -6.84 -4.44
N GLY A 48 -0.83 -6.83 -4.66
CA GLY A 48 -0.26 -6.82 -6.00
C GLY A 48 -0.33 -5.44 -6.66
N PHE A 49 -0.23 -5.40 -7.99
CA PHE A 49 -0.38 -4.17 -8.76
C PHE A 49 -1.70 -4.21 -9.54
N ASP A 50 -2.66 -3.41 -9.08
CA ASP A 50 -3.95 -3.21 -9.72
C ASP A 50 -4.11 -1.71 -10.04
N PRO A 51 -4.02 -1.29 -11.32
CA PRO A 51 -4.05 0.12 -11.69
C PRO A 51 -5.42 0.77 -11.44
N GLU A 52 -6.53 0.03 -11.52
CA GLU A 52 -7.87 0.56 -11.27
C GLU A 52 -8.05 0.83 -9.78
N ALA A 53 -7.71 -0.15 -8.94
CA ALA A 53 -7.78 -0.01 -7.48
C ALA A 53 -6.86 1.12 -6.98
N LEU A 54 -5.65 1.24 -7.55
CA LEU A 54 -4.73 2.32 -7.21
C LEU A 54 -5.23 3.69 -7.64
N THR A 55 -5.88 3.79 -8.81
CA THR A 55 -6.47 5.06 -9.28
C THR A 55 -7.59 5.52 -8.35
N GLU A 56 -8.48 4.61 -7.94
CA GLU A 56 -9.56 4.91 -7.00
C GLU A 56 -9.01 5.28 -5.61
N LEU A 57 -7.94 4.61 -5.17
CA LEU A 57 -7.25 4.96 -3.94
C LEU A 57 -6.69 6.39 -3.98
N VAL A 58 -6.01 6.78 -5.07
CA VAL A 58 -5.48 8.13 -5.24
C VAL A 58 -6.60 9.18 -5.25
N ARG A 59 -7.72 8.90 -5.94
CA ARG A 59 -8.89 9.79 -5.96
C ARG A 59 -9.47 10.00 -4.56
N ALA A 60 -9.65 8.92 -3.81
CA ALA A 60 -10.15 8.98 -2.44
C ALA A 60 -9.16 9.73 -1.52
N TYR A 61 -7.86 9.45 -1.61
CA TYR A 61 -6.83 10.14 -0.84
C TYR A 61 -6.86 11.67 -1.04
N ARG A 62 -7.01 12.11 -2.30
CA ARG A 62 -7.11 13.54 -2.63
C ARG A 62 -8.42 14.17 -2.16
N SER A 63 -9.48 13.40 -2.05
CA SER A 63 -10.77 13.89 -1.55
C SER A 63 -10.77 14.07 -0.03
N ASP A 64 -10.09 13.19 0.71
CA ASP A 64 -9.93 13.29 2.16
C ASP A 64 -8.94 14.39 2.59
N ALA A 65 -8.02 14.77 1.69
CA ALA A 65 -7.04 15.83 1.92
C ALA A 65 -7.55 17.25 1.62
N ALA A 66 -8.76 17.39 1.10
CA ALA A 66 -9.42 18.66 0.73
C ALA A 66 -10.35 19.17 1.84
#